data_AF-A0A1I8MK86-F1
#
_entry.id   AF-A0A1I8MK86-F1
#
_cell.length_a   1.000
_cell.length_b   1.000
_cell.length_c   1.000
_cell.angle_alpha   90.00
_cell.angle_beta   90.00
_cell.angle_gamma   90.00
#
_symmetry.space_group_name_H-M   'P 1'
#
loop_
_entity.id
_entity.type
_entity.pdbx_description
1 polymer ?
#
loop_
_entity_poly.entity_id
_entity_poly.type
_entity_poly.pdbx_seq_one_letter_code
_entity_poly.pdbx_strand_id
1 'polypeptide(L)'
;MLLTRFIVVFLSIYAAHLIKPAIGKINSKNNAIIDDIVEYKDFKKLLRTKTNVLVLYTSNVKQSADHIKVFKETAGIVKGTGTMVLMDCSNADKKKLCKKLKVNPDPVTLKHYKDGDYHKDYDRKMAVSSMVNFMRDPAGDLPWEEDPAGKDVIHFGDYASFLKHLKKDMRPMLVMFYVPWCGFCKRLKPDYSKAATELKAEGYVLAGMDVERQENALARRAYNITGFPTIIYFENGKLKQIYEGDNNKDGIVSFMRDPTSVLIKKPKDADWSADTNSEIVHLTKQSFEPALKDEKSVLVMFYAPWCGHCKRMKPEYEKAAVDMKQKNIPGVLAALDATKESAIAEQYGVKGYPTVKYFVNGQFKFDVNVRDADKIVEFMKDPKEPPPPPPPEKNWEEEEDTEVVFLKDDNFSTTLKRKKHALVMFYAPWCGHCKSTKPEFNAAAKALKDDSRLILAAVDCTRETAVCSQHEVRGYPTFKYFSYLKTKQEYNGGRKREDFIAFMNKANESAVPKSKSAEQHEEL
;
A
#
# COMPACT_ATOMS: atom_id res chain seq x y z
N MET A 1 -58.95 -70.61 -3.92
CA MET A 1 -59.45 -69.76 -2.81
C MET A 1 -59.60 -68.34 -3.31
N LEU A 2 -60.46 -67.56 -2.64
CA LEU A 2 -60.76 -66.14 -2.81
C LEU A 2 -59.45 -65.29 -2.91
N LEU A 3 -59.29 -64.23 -3.71
CA LEU A 3 -60.15 -63.08 -4.12
C LEU A 3 -60.26 -61.94 -3.07
N THR A 4 -60.12 -60.68 -3.54
CA THR A 4 -60.69 -59.41 -3.00
C THR A 4 -59.82 -58.41 -2.16
N ARG A 5 -59.37 -57.33 -2.82
CA ARG A 5 -59.34 -55.88 -2.41
C ARG A 5 -58.35 -55.26 -1.38
N PHE A 6 -58.27 -53.92 -1.51
CA PHE A 6 -57.58 -52.85 -0.75
C PHE A 6 -56.08 -52.66 -1.09
N ILE A 7 -55.58 -51.54 -1.66
CA ILE A 7 -55.88 -50.06 -1.61
C ILE A 7 -55.46 -49.41 -0.29
N VAL A 8 -54.90 -48.18 -0.35
CA VAL A 8 -54.22 -47.38 0.71
C VAL A 8 -52.75 -47.79 0.88
N VAL A 9 -51.70 -47.06 0.46
CA VAL A 9 -51.51 -45.81 -0.35
C VAL A 9 -50.16 -45.97 -1.15
N PHE A 10 -49.47 -45.02 -1.81
CA PHE A 10 -49.51 -43.55 -2.00
C PHE A 10 -48.82 -43.20 -3.35
N LEU A 11 -49.34 -42.28 -4.17
CA LEU A 11 -48.61 -41.66 -5.29
C LEU A 11 -49.36 -40.42 -5.82
N SER A 12 -48.61 -39.43 -6.35
CA SER A 12 -49.08 -38.23 -7.06
C SER A 12 -49.96 -37.24 -6.29
N ILE A 13 -49.38 -36.09 -5.93
CA ILE A 13 -49.85 -34.70 -6.19
C ILE A 13 -48.93 -33.76 -5.40
N TYR A 14 -48.16 -32.92 -6.11
CA TYR A 14 -47.78 -31.56 -5.69
C TYR A 14 -47.16 -30.78 -6.85
N ALA A 15 -47.95 -30.59 -7.91
CA ALA A 15 -47.65 -29.63 -8.97
C ALA A 15 -48.52 -28.38 -8.79
N ALA A 16 -47.95 -27.20 -9.03
CA ALA A 16 -48.65 -25.91 -9.10
C ALA A 16 -49.58 -25.54 -7.91
N HIS A 17 -48.98 -24.99 -6.86
CA HIS A 17 -49.61 -23.84 -6.18
C HIS A 17 -48.75 -22.59 -6.37
N LEU A 18 -49.13 -21.81 -7.39
CA LEU A 18 -48.55 -20.50 -7.69
C LEU A 18 -49.04 -19.45 -6.68
N ILE A 19 -48.61 -19.60 -5.42
CA ILE A 19 -48.65 -18.49 -4.46
C ILE A 19 -47.60 -17.49 -4.93
N LYS A 20 -48.02 -16.55 -5.79
CA LYS A 20 -47.26 -15.33 -6.06
C LYS A 20 -46.96 -14.69 -4.72
N PRO A 21 -45.69 -14.42 -4.35
CA PRO A 21 -45.43 -13.51 -3.25
C PRO A 21 -46.07 -12.19 -3.63
N ALA A 22 -47.09 -11.77 -2.88
CA ALA A 22 -47.79 -10.52 -3.17
C ALA A 22 -46.75 -9.40 -3.13
N ILE A 23 -46.61 -8.65 -4.22
CA ILE A 23 -45.73 -7.48 -4.29
C ILE A 23 -46.41 -6.38 -3.48
N GLY A 24 -46.31 -6.51 -2.16
CA GLY A 24 -46.67 -5.46 -1.23
C GLY A 24 -45.83 -4.24 -1.58
N LYS A 25 -46.50 -3.15 -1.95
CA LYS A 25 -45.85 -1.84 -2.12
C LYS A 25 -45.43 -1.35 -0.73
N ILE A 26 -44.33 -1.89 -0.21
CA ILE A 26 -43.64 -1.36 0.96
C ILE A 26 -43.06 -0.02 0.53
N ASN A 27 -43.88 1.02 0.69
CA ASN A 27 -43.61 2.39 0.26
C ASN A 27 -42.67 3.08 1.26
N SER A 28 -41.57 2.39 1.61
CA SER A 28 -40.53 2.88 2.49
C SER A 28 -39.62 3.80 1.69
N LYS A 29 -39.90 5.11 1.74
CA LYS A 29 -38.94 6.16 1.39
C LYS A 29 -37.85 6.26 2.47
N ASN A 30 -37.12 5.16 2.70
CA ASN A 30 -35.90 5.16 3.50
C ASN A 30 -34.81 5.92 2.74
N ASN A 31 -34.88 7.25 2.83
CA ASN A 31 -33.96 8.21 2.22
C ASN A 31 -32.51 7.79 2.53
N ALA A 32 -31.69 7.58 1.50
CA ALA A 32 -30.29 7.14 1.70
C ALA A 32 -29.39 8.29 2.18
N ILE A 33 -29.83 9.53 1.99
CA ILE A 33 -29.25 10.73 2.59
C ILE A 33 -29.93 11.05 3.92
N ILE A 34 -29.20 11.75 4.79
CA ILE A 34 -29.73 12.39 5.99
C ILE A 34 -30.00 13.87 5.66
N ASP A 35 -31.26 14.30 5.73
CA ASP A 35 -31.70 15.65 5.37
C ASP A 35 -32.62 16.33 6.42
N ASP A 36 -32.66 15.81 7.64
CA ASP A 36 -33.45 16.29 8.78
C ASP A 36 -32.66 17.12 9.82
N ILE A 37 -31.32 17.17 9.72
CA ILE A 37 -30.49 17.88 10.71
C ILE A 37 -30.70 19.40 10.64
N VAL A 38 -31.25 19.95 11.73
CA VAL A 38 -31.41 21.40 11.97
C VAL A 38 -30.50 21.90 13.10
N GLU A 39 -30.27 21.09 14.14
CA GLU A 39 -29.47 21.50 15.30
C GLU A 39 -27.97 21.20 15.17
N TYR A 40 -27.15 22.12 15.71
CA TYR A 40 -25.71 21.94 15.88
C TYR A 40 -25.36 20.79 16.84
N LYS A 41 -26.25 20.49 17.79
CA LYS A 41 -26.14 19.37 18.72
C LYS A 41 -26.22 18.03 17.97
N ASP A 42 -27.22 17.88 17.10
CA ASP A 42 -27.41 16.66 16.32
C ASP A 42 -26.41 16.51 15.16
N PHE A 43 -25.94 17.62 14.58
CA PHE A 43 -24.80 17.59 13.68
C PHE A 43 -23.55 17.01 14.38
N LYS A 44 -23.21 17.48 15.59
CA LYS A 44 -22.11 16.91 16.39
C LYS A 44 -22.37 15.46 16.82
N LYS A 45 -23.62 15.10 17.13
CA LYS A 45 -24.03 13.71 17.45
C LYS A 45 -23.83 12.78 16.26
N LEU A 46 -24.13 13.23 15.04
CA LEU A 46 -23.87 12.48 13.82
C LEU A 46 -22.37 12.23 13.64
N LEU A 47 -21.55 13.29 13.66
CA LEU A 47 -20.11 13.15 13.47
C LEU A 47 -19.48 12.23 14.52
N ARG A 48 -19.91 12.33 15.79
CA ARG A 48 -19.47 11.42 16.88
C ARG A 48 -20.00 9.98 16.77
N THR A 49 -20.88 9.67 15.82
CA THR A 49 -21.46 8.31 15.63
C THR A 49 -21.24 7.75 14.23
N LYS A 50 -20.61 8.49 13.32
CA LYS A 50 -20.33 8.10 11.94
C LYS A 50 -18.89 8.48 11.57
N THR A 51 -18.07 7.47 11.32
CA THR A 51 -16.62 7.61 11.04
C THR A 51 -16.30 8.14 9.65
N ASN A 52 -17.25 8.11 8.72
CA ASN A 52 -17.06 8.49 7.32
C ASN A 52 -18.29 9.26 6.82
N VAL A 53 -18.20 10.59 6.75
CA VAL A 53 -19.36 11.47 6.45
C VAL A 53 -19.01 12.50 5.39
N LEU A 54 -19.75 12.52 4.29
CA LEU A 54 -19.70 13.63 3.32
C LEU A 54 -20.97 14.47 3.41
N VAL A 55 -20.81 15.79 3.54
CA VAL A 55 -21.92 16.74 3.69
C VAL A 55 -21.95 17.65 2.48
N LEU A 56 -23.06 17.65 1.73
CA LEU A 56 -23.33 18.61 0.66
C LEU A 56 -24.14 19.77 1.25
N TYR A 57 -23.51 20.94 1.31
CA TYR A 57 -24.14 22.22 1.61
C TYR A 57 -24.59 22.88 0.31
N THR A 58 -25.79 23.47 0.28
CA THR A 58 -26.30 24.21 -0.89
C THR A 58 -26.95 25.52 -0.46
N SER A 59 -26.76 26.58 -1.26
CA SER A 59 -27.44 27.88 -1.09
C SER A 59 -28.71 28.00 -1.92
N ASN A 60 -28.97 27.07 -2.84
CA ASN A 60 -30.15 27.05 -3.69
C ASN A 60 -30.41 25.62 -4.22
N VAL A 61 -31.44 24.96 -3.66
CA VAL A 61 -31.84 23.58 -4.02
C VAL A 61 -32.24 23.45 -5.50
N LYS A 62 -32.86 24.47 -6.11
CA LYS A 62 -33.26 24.43 -7.53
C LYS A 62 -32.04 24.50 -8.45
N GLN A 63 -31.12 25.42 -8.18
CA GLN A 63 -29.86 25.58 -8.93
C GLN A 63 -28.89 24.41 -8.71
N SER A 64 -29.02 23.69 -7.60
CA SER A 64 -28.18 22.55 -7.24
C SER A 64 -28.82 21.18 -7.56
N ALA A 65 -29.89 21.14 -8.34
CA ALA A 65 -30.69 19.92 -8.55
C ALA A 65 -29.87 18.73 -9.05
N ASP A 66 -29.00 18.91 -10.04
CA ASP A 66 -28.15 17.84 -10.58
C ASP A 66 -27.07 17.39 -9.60
N HIS A 67 -26.43 18.32 -8.87
CA HIS A 67 -25.51 18.00 -7.78
C HIS A 67 -26.19 17.15 -6.69
N ILE A 68 -27.43 17.51 -6.32
CA ILE A 68 -28.24 16.79 -5.33
C ILE A 68 -28.67 15.41 -5.86
N LYS A 69 -28.93 15.27 -7.18
CA LYS A 69 -29.22 13.99 -7.83
C LYS A 69 -28.02 13.04 -7.75
N VAL A 70 -26.84 13.48 -8.20
CA VAL A 70 -25.58 12.71 -8.13
C VAL A 70 -25.26 12.30 -6.69
N PHE A 71 -25.45 13.21 -5.74
CA PHE A 71 -25.22 12.96 -4.31
C PHE A 71 -26.21 11.92 -3.73
N LYS A 72 -27.49 11.98 -4.10
CA LYS A 72 -28.50 10.99 -3.69
C LYS A 72 -28.26 9.60 -4.29
N GLU A 73 -27.82 9.53 -5.54
CA GLU A 73 -27.47 8.28 -6.21
C GLU A 73 -26.24 7.62 -5.54
N THR A 74 -25.19 8.42 -5.29
CA THR A 74 -24.02 8.02 -4.50
C THR A 74 -24.43 7.47 -3.13
N ALA A 75 -25.33 8.17 -2.41
CA ALA A 75 -25.78 7.78 -1.08
C ALA A 75 -26.45 6.39 -1.05
N GLY A 76 -27.11 5.99 -2.14
CA GLY A 76 -27.65 4.64 -2.29
C GLY A 76 -26.56 3.56 -2.37
N ILE A 77 -25.45 3.86 -3.04
CA ILE A 77 -24.32 2.92 -3.26
C ILE A 77 -23.42 2.82 -2.03
N VAL A 78 -23.12 3.94 -1.35
CA VAL A 78 -22.24 3.95 -0.16
C VAL A 78 -22.98 3.62 1.15
N LYS A 79 -24.24 3.19 1.07
CA LYS A 79 -25.10 2.93 2.23
C LYS A 79 -24.51 1.81 3.10
N GLY A 80 -24.04 2.18 4.29
CA GLY A 80 -23.43 1.26 5.26
C GLY A 80 -21.90 1.32 5.31
N THR A 81 -21.24 1.83 4.26
CA THR A 81 -19.78 2.08 4.23
C THR A 81 -19.44 3.56 4.42
N GLY A 82 -20.39 4.46 4.14
CA GLY A 82 -20.32 5.89 4.41
C GLY A 82 -21.68 6.47 4.79
N THR A 83 -21.67 7.74 5.19
CA THR A 83 -22.87 8.54 5.49
C THR A 83 -22.90 9.78 4.60
N MET A 84 -24.05 10.12 4.04
CA MET A 84 -24.21 11.29 3.18
C MET A 84 -25.29 12.21 3.73
N VAL A 85 -25.00 13.50 3.84
CA VAL A 85 -25.86 14.50 4.51
C VAL A 85 -26.16 15.66 3.56
N LEU A 86 -27.42 16.06 3.45
CA LEU A 86 -27.85 17.19 2.62
C LEU A 86 -28.27 18.39 3.48
N MET A 87 -27.45 19.43 3.44
CA MET A 87 -27.62 20.66 4.21
C MET A 87 -28.06 21.81 3.28
N ASP A 88 -29.38 21.98 3.14
CA ASP A 88 -29.95 23.15 2.49
C ASP A 88 -29.81 24.39 3.39
N CYS A 89 -28.88 25.29 3.04
CA CYS A 89 -28.63 26.54 3.74
C CYS A 89 -29.58 27.68 3.31
N SER A 90 -30.46 27.46 2.32
CA SER A 90 -31.50 28.41 1.92
C SER A 90 -32.70 28.34 2.86
N ASN A 91 -33.06 27.13 3.32
CA ASN A 91 -34.08 26.88 4.35
C ASN A 91 -33.78 27.65 5.65
N ALA A 92 -34.81 28.30 6.21
CA ALA A 92 -34.67 29.24 7.34
C ALA A 92 -34.08 28.61 8.61
N ASP A 93 -34.42 27.34 8.88
CA ASP A 93 -34.04 26.63 10.10
C ASP A 93 -32.55 26.23 10.03
N LYS A 94 -32.17 25.61 8.91
CA LYS A 94 -30.79 25.19 8.61
C LYS A 94 -29.84 26.35 8.33
N LYS A 95 -30.32 27.51 7.87
CA LYS A 95 -29.53 28.73 7.64
C LYS A 95 -28.77 29.19 8.90
N LYS A 96 -29.33 28.99 10.09
CA LYS A 96 -28.64 29.22 11.37
C LYS A 96 -27.49 28.24 11.59
N LEU A 97 -27.68 26.96 11.26
CA LEU A 97 -26.67 25.91 11.36
C LEU A 97 -25.52 26.14 10.38
N CYS A 98 -25.78 26.43 9.10
CA CYS A 98 -24.72 26.72 8.12
C CYS A 98 -23.84 27.90 8.53
N LYS A 99 -24.44 28.99 9.02
CA LYS A 99 -23.70 30.13 9.59
C LYS A 99 -22.83 29.71 10.77
N LYS A 100 -23.35 28.90 11.70
CA LYS A 100 -22.60 28.41 12.87
C LYS A 100 -21.47 27.42 12.50
N LEU A 101 -21.61 26.70 11.39
CA LEU A 101 -20.57 25.86 10.78
C LEU A 101 -19.58 26.64 9.90
N LYS A 102 -19.76 27.96 9.73
CA LYS A 102 -18.97 28.83 8.85
C LYS A 102 -18.93 28.37 7.39
N VAL A 103 -20.02 27.78 6.88
CA VAL A 103 -20.12 27.35 5.47
C VAL A 103 -20.98 28.33 4.67
N ASN A 104 -20.45 28.79 3.54
CA ASN A 104 -21.11 29.69 2.59
C ASN A 104 -21.05 29.07 1.18
N PRO A 105 -22.00 28.19 0.81
CA PRO A 105 -21.96 27.45 -0.45
C PRO A 105 -22.39 28.31 -1.65
N ASP A 106 -21.73 28.14 -2.80
CA ASP A 106 -22.08 28.84 -4.04
C ASP A 106 -21.85 27.96 -5.28
N PRO A 107 -22.91 27.44 -5.93
CA PRO A 107 -24.23 27.16 -5.34
C PRO A 107 -24.16 25.97 -4.35
N VAL A 108 -23.03 25.26 -4.32
CA VAL A 108 -22.76 24.09 -3.45
C VAL A 108 -21.39 24.19 -2.78
N THR A 109 -21.20 23.43 -1.70
CA THR A 109 -19.89 23.12 -1.12
C THR A 109 -19.98 21.74 -0.48
N LEU A 110 -18.97 20.91 -0.66
CA LEU A 110 -18.93 19.57 -0.09
C LEU A 110 -17.76 19.43 0.88
N LYS A 111 -18.06 19.09 2.14
CA LYS A 111 -17.05 18.91 3.20
C LYS A 111 -17.10 17.48 3.73
N HIS A 112 -15.94 16.82 3.77
CA HIS A 112 -15.77 15.49 4.36
C HIS A 112 -15.33 15.59 5.82
N TYR A 113 -15.92 14.73 6.63
CA TYR A 113 -15.62 14.56 8.03
C TYR A 113 -15.27 13.10 8.28
N LYS A 114 -14.20 12.88 9.06
CA LYS A 114 -13.70 11.56 9.39
C LYS A 114 -13.53 11.44 10.91
N ASP A 115 -14.01 10.33 11.47
CA ASP A 115 -13.86 9.95 12.89
C ASP A 115 -14.33 11.01 13.92
N GLY A 116 -15.16 11.97 13.50
CA GLY A 116 -15.73 13.04 14.31
C GLY A 116 -15.29 14.46 13.89
N ASP A 117 -14.15 14.58 13.21
CA ASP A 117 -13.52 15.86 12.87
C ASP A 117 -13.62 16.18 11.37
N TYR A 118 -13.37 17.44 11.01
CA TYR A 118 -13.25 17.86 9.61
C TYR A 118 -11.97 17.30 9.00
N HIS A 119 -12.08 16.65 7.84
CA HIS A 119 -10.96 16.01 7.15
C HIS A 119 -10.45 16.87 5.98
N LYS A 120 -11.32 17.14 5.01
CA LYS A 120 -11.01 17.93 3.81
C LYS A 120 -12.29 18.39 3.12
N ASP A 121 -12.17 19.35 2.21
CA ASP A 121 -13.20 19.60 1.21
C ASP A 121 -13.11 18.56 0.09
N TYR A 122 -14.23 18.29 -0.57
CA TYR A 122 -14.30 17.34 -1.68
C TYR A 122 -13.61 17.94 -2.91
N ASP A 123 -12.56 17.26 -3.37
CA ASP A 123 -11.58 17.73 -4.35
C ASP A 123 -11.63 16.96 -5.68
N ARG A 124 -12.71 16.20 -5.92
CA ARG A 124 -12.89 15.35 -7.10
C ARG A 124 -14.12 15.78 -7.92
N LYS A 125 -14.35 15.18 -9.09
CA LYS A 125 -15.46 15.53 -10.01
C LYS A 125 -16.83 15.24 -9.38
N MET A 126 -17.83 16.04 -9.73
CA MET A 126 -19.23 15.84 -9.32
C MET A 126 -19.90 14.70 -10.11
N ALA A 127 -19.41 13.48 -9.94
CA ALA A 127 -19.89 12.27 -10.59
C ALA A 127 -19.98 11.10 -9.61
N VAL A 128 -20.97 10.21 -9.81
CA VAL A 128 -21.29 9.12 -8.86
C VAL A 128 -20.09 8.20 -8.60
N SER A 129 -19.38 7.77 -9.65
CA SER A 129 -18.18 6.93 -9.53
C SER A 129 -17.05 7.61 -8.76
N SER A 130 -16.82 8.90 -9.00
CA SER A 130 -15.81 9.69 -8.29
C SER A 130 -16.15 9.83 -6.79
N MET A 131 -17.41 10.14 -6.48
CA MET A 131 -17.90 10.22 -5.10
C MET A 131 -17.86 8.87 -4.38
N VAL A 132 -18.23 7.77 -5.04
CA VAL A 132 -18.12 6.41 -4.47
C VAL A 132 -16.65 6.06 -4.18
N ASN A 133 -15.74 6.37 -5.11
CA ASN A 133 -14.31 6.16 -4.92
C ASN A 133 -13.73 7.05 -3.79
N PHE A 134 -14.24 8.27 -3.61
CA PHE A 134 -13.89 9.15 -2.50
C PHE A 134 -14.42 8.63 -1.16
N MET A 135 -15.66 8.14 -1.11
CA MET A 135 -16.20 7.56 0.13
C MET A 135 -15.55 6.22 0.50
N ARG A 136 -14.98 5.50 -0.47
CA ARG A 136 -14.17 4.29 -0.24
C ARG A 136 -12.76 4.62 0.28
N ASP A 137 -12.10 5.60 -0.34
CA ASP A 137 -10.82 6.12 0.12
C ASP A 137 -10.78 7.67 0.03
N PRO A 138 -11.11 8.36 1.14
CA PRO A 138 -11.10 9.83 1.20
C PRO A 138 -9.68 10.41 1.28
N ALA A 139 -8.70 9.60 1.70
CA ALA A 139 -7.32 10.02 1.93
C ALA A 139 -6.42 9.77 0.71
N GLY A 140 -6.82 8.84 -0.17
CA GLY A 140 -6.16 8.56 -1.44
C GLY A 140 -6.13 9.75 -2.39
N ASP A 141 -5.09 9.76 -3.22
CA ASP A 141 -4.84 10.79 -4.23
C ASP A 141 -6.03 10.97 -5.20
N LEU A 142 -6.03 12.08 -5.92
CA LEU A 142 -6.93 12.29 -7.06
C LEU A 142 -6.76 11.14 -8.08
N PRO A 143 -7.85 10.48 -8.53
CA PRO A 143 -7.77 9.46 -9.57
C PRO A 143 -7.16 10.06 -10.85
N TRP A 144 -6.40 9.26 -11.60
CA TRP A 144 -5.62 9.80 -12.72
C TRP A 144 -6.51 10.23 -13.89
N GLU A 145 -7.69 9.62 -14.03
CA GLU A 145 -8.76 10.08 -14.92
C GLU A 145 -9.42 11.41 -14.50
N GLU A 146 -8.99 11.99 -13.38
CA GLU A 146 -9.43 13.28 -12.86
C GLU A 146 -8.31 14.33 -12.79
N ASP A 147 -7.05 13.91 -12.91
CA ASP A 147 -5.88 14.77 -12.96
C ASP A 147 -5.87 15.63 -14.24
N PRO A 148 -5.84 16.98 -14.13
CA PRO A 148 -5.73 17.87 -15.29
C PRO A 148 -4.47 17.66 -16.14
N ALA A 149 -3.38 17.15 -15.56
CA ALA A 149 -2.20 16.76 -16.32
C ALA A 149 -2.47 15.52 -17.20
N GLY A 150 -3.34 14.61 -16.74
CA GLY A 150 -3.74 13.39 -17.43
C GLY A 150 -4.70 13.57 -18.62
N LYS A 151 -5.15 14.79 -18.91
CA LYS A 151 -6.25 15.09 -19.87
C LYS A 151 -6.14 14.46 -21.27
N ASP A 152 -4.93 14.18 -21.74
CA ASP A 152 -4.64 13.63 -23.08
C ASP A 152 -4.39 12.11 -23.07
N VAL A 153 -4.45 11.47 -21.90
CA VAL A 153 -4.43 10.00 -21.72
C VAL A 153 -5.87 9.49 -21.82
N ILE A 154 -6.09 8.38 -22.55
CA ILE A 154 -7.39 7.70 -22.55
C ILE A 154 -7.50 6.77 -21.35
N HIS A 155 -8.47 7.02 -20.47
CA HIS A 155 -8.69 6.20 -19.28
C HIS A 155 -9.80 5.17 -19.52
N PHE A 156 -9.45 3.88 -19.44
CA PHE A 156 -10.40 2.78 -19.56
C PHE A 156 -10.93 2.39 -18.18
N GLY A 157 -12.23 2.61 -17.96
CA GLY A 157 -12.91 2.27 -16.71
C GLY A 157 -13.10 0.76 -16.51
N ASP A 158 -13.31 0.04 -17.61
CA ASP A 158 -13.61 -1.39 -17.65
C ASP A 158 -12.94 -2.10 -18.85
N TYR A 159 -12.79 -3.42 -18.77
CA TYR A 159 -12.11 -4.20 -19.80
C TYR A 159 -12.92 -4.35 -21.10
N ALA A 160 -14.26 -4.27 -21.05
CA ALA A 160 -15.10 -4.42 -22.25
C ALA A 160 -15.11 -3.16 -23.12
N SER A 161 -15.08 -1.96 -22.53
CA SER A 161 -14.91 -0.71 -23.28
C SER A 161 -13.51 -0.62 -23.91
N PHE A 162 -12.47 -1.11 -23.23
CA PHE A 162 -11.13 -1.26 -23.82
C PHE A 162 -11.12 -2.20 -25.04
N LEU A 163 -11.66 -3.41 -24.91
CA LEU A 163 -11.76 -4.36 -26.03
C LEU A 163 -12.62 -3.83 -27.19
N LYS A 164 -13.63 -3.01 -26.89
CA LYS A 164 -14.44 -2.32 -27.92
C LYS A 164 -13.65 -1.19 -28.60
N HIS A 165 -12.79 -0.49 -27.86
CA HIS A 165 -11.94 0.57 -28.37
C HIS A 165 -10.86 0.01 -29.31
N LEU A 166 -10.15 -1.05 -28.91
CA LEU A 166 -9.15 -1.75 -29.76
C LEU A 166 -9.72 -2.24 -31.10
N LYS A 167 -11.03 -2.49 -31.19
CA LYS A 167 -11.73 -2.91 -32.42
C LYS A 167 -12.21 -1.74 -33.30
N LYS A 168 -12.13 -0.50 -32.81
CA LYS A 168 -12.62 0.71 -33.50
C LYS A 168 -11.49 1.68 -33.83
N ASP A 169 -10.54 1.85 -32.90
CA ASP A 169 -9.39 2.71 -33.06
C ASP A 169 -8.16 1.84 -33.34
N MET A 170 -7.69 1.90 -34.59
CA MET A 170 -6.57 1.08 -35.08
C MET A 170 -5.21 1.78 -34.91
N ARG A 171 -5.20 3.03 -34.43
CA ARG A 171 -4.00 3.86 -34.25
C ARG A 171 -3.04 3.20 -33.26
N PRO A 172 -1.72 3.41 -33.38
CA PRO A 172 -0.76 2.77 -32.48
C PRO A 172 -0.94 3.31 -31.06
N MET A 173 -1.09 2.40 -30.12
CA MET A 173 -1.53 2.69 -28.75
C MET A 173 -0.57 2.11 -27.72
N LEU A 174 -0.15 2.94 -26.77
CA LEU A 174 0.52 2.49 -25.57
C LEU A 174 -0.50 2.45 -24.42
N VAL A 175 -0.52 1.37 -23.64
CA VAL A 175 -1.44 1.19 -22.50
C VAL A 175 -0.65 0.89 -21.25
N MET A 176 -0.71 1.77 -20.26
CA MET A 176 -0.21 1.50 -18.90
C MET A 176 -1.30 0.84 -18.06
N PHE A 177 -1.07 -0.42 -17.70
CA PHE A 177 -1.83 -1.13 -16.68
C PHE A 177 -1.20 -0.87 -15.31
N TYR A 178 -1.97 -0.27 -14.41
CA TYR A 178 -1.48 0.22 -13.11
C TYR A 178 -2.47 -0.05 -11.97
N VAL A 179 -2.04 0.22 -10.74
CA VAL A 179 -2.88 0.22 -9.53
C VAL A 179 -2.67 1.51 -8.75
N PRO A 180 -3.66 2.04 -7.99
CA PRO A 180 -3.54 3.36 -7.37
C PRO A 180 -2.43 3.48 -6.33
N TRP A 181 -2.14 2.40 -5.60
CA TRP A 181 -1.11 2.35 -4.55
C TRP A 181 0.34 2.19 -5.08
N CYS A 182 0.53 1.89 -6.37
CA CYS A 182 1.84 1.59 -6.95
C CYS A 182 2.74 2.85 -7.05
N GLY A 183 3.79 2.91 -6.21
CA GLY A 183 4.71 4.06 -6.17
C GLY A 183 5.51 4.30 -7.46
N PHE A 184 5.84 3.24 -8.21
CA PHE A 184 6.47 3.38 -9.54
C PHE A 184 5.52 4.02 -10.54
N CYS A 185 4.26 3.57 -10.55
CA CYS A 185 3.19 4.11 -11.38
C CYS A 185 2.95 5.59 -11.05
N LYS A 186 2.87 5.96 -9.76
CA LYS A 186 2.74 7.38 -9.34
C LYS A 186 3.88 8.26 -9.87
N ARG A 187 5.13 7.78 -9.86
CA ARG A 187 6.28 8.53 -10.41
C ARG A 187 6.25 8.67 -11.94
N LEU A 188 5.74 7.67 -12.65
CA LEU A 188 5.73 7.67 -14.12
C LEU A 188 4.56 8.46 -14.73
N LYS A 189 3.41 8.54 -14.04
CA LYS A 189 2.20 9.25 -14.52
C LYS A 189 2.47 10.64 -15.12
N PRO A 190 3.22 11.56 -14.49
CA PRO A 190 3.44 12.90 -15.02
C PRO A 190 4.14 12.90 -16.39
N ASP A 191 5.12 12.02 -16.57
CA ASP A 191 5.90 11.92 -17.81
C ASP A 191 5.13 11.15 -18.90
N TYR A 192 4.38 10.13 -18.52
CA TYR A 192 3.44 9.43 -19.41
C TYR A 192 2.37 10.40 -19.95
N SER A 193 1.83 11.28 -19.11
CA SER A 193 0.86 12.30 -19.50
C SER A 193 1.45 13.42 -20.38
N LYS A 194 2.70 13.83 -20.13
CA LYS A 194 3.43 14.74 -21.06
C LYS A 194 3.63 14.08 -22.42
N ALA A 195 4.07 12.82 -22.46
CA ALA A 195 4.25 12.06 -23.69
C ALA A 195 2.92 11.91 -24.46
N ALA A 196 1.81 11.72 -23.75
CA ALA A 196 0.48 11.65 -24.35
C ALA A 196 0.09 12.98 -25.03
N THR A 197 0.36 14.11 -24.36
CA THR A 197 0.15 15.45 -24.91
C THR A 197 0.97 15.69 -26.19
N GLU A 198 2.24 15.27 -26.21
CA GLU A 198 3.15 15.43 -27.37
C GLU A 198 2.72 14.55 -28.55
N LEU A 199 2.62 13.23 -28.32
CA LEU A 199 2.38 12.23 -29.36
C LEU A 199 0.96 12.27 -29.97
N LYS A 200 0.00 12.91 -29.30
CA LYS A 200 -1.39 13.04 -29.78
C LYS A 200 -1.49 13.75 -31.14
N ALA A 201 -0.62 14.72 -31.41
CA ALA A 201 -0.58 15.44 -32.68
C ALA A 201 -0.09 14.55 -33.85
N GLU A 202 0.74 13.56 -33.55
CA GLU A 202 1.27 12.58 -34.50
C GLU A 202 0.33 11.38 -34.72
N GLY A 203 -0.84 11.39 -34.07
CA GLY A 203 -1.90 10.39 -34.26
C GLY A 203 -1.84 9.20 -33.31
N TYR A 204 -0.80 9.07 -32.49
CA TYR A 204 -0.68 8.01 -31.48
C TYR A 204 -1.72 8.14 -30.35
N VAL A 205 -1.87 7.07 -29.57
CA VAL A 205 -2.73 7.05 -28.37
C VAL A 205 -1.93 6.56 -27.16
N LEU A 206 -1.99 7.30 -26.06
CA LEU A 206 -1.55 6.83 -24.75
C LEU A 206 -2.76 6.62 -23.85
N ALA A 207 -2.76 5.53 -23.08
CA ALA A 207 -3.91 5.10 -22.30
C ALA A 207 -3.53 4.53 -20.93
N GLY A 208 -4.48 4.57 -19.99
CA GLY A 208 -4.34 4.04 -18.64
C GLY A 208 -5.51 3.13 -18.27
N MET A 209 -5.21 1.98 -17.65
CA MET A 209 -6.21 1.10 -17.03
C MET A 209 -5.83 0.82 -15.58
N ASP A 210 -6.73 1.17 -14.67
CA ASP A 210 -6.66 0.80 -13.25
C ASP A 210 -7.12 -0.65 -13.09
N VAL A 211 -6.17 -1.58 -13.01
CA VAL A 211 -6.44 -3.01 -12.95
C VAL A 211 -6.73 -3.52 -11.53
N GLU A 212 -6.77 -2.66 -10.52
CA GLU A 212 -7.26 -3.03 -9.18
C GLU A 212 -8.79 -3.16 -9.14
N ARG A 213 -9.47 -2.52 -10.09
CA ARG A 213 -10.94 -2.62 -10.28
C ARG A 213 -11.32 -4.03 -10.69
N GLN A 214 -12.39 -4.57 -10.10
CA GLN A 214 -12.84 -5.95 -10.37
C GLN A 214 -13.28 -6.11 -11.84
N GLU A 215 -13.83 -5.04 -12.41
CA GLU A 215 -14.19 -4.84 -13.81
C GLU A 215 -12.99 -5.00 -14.78
N ASN A 216 -11.77 -4.82 -14.28
CA ASN A 216 -10.50 -4.95 -15.01
C ASN A 216 -9.69 -6.20 -14.63
N ALA A 217 -10.19 -7.06 -13.71
CA ALA A 217 -9.48 -8.26 -13.28
C ALA A 217 -9.23 -9.27 -14.42
N LEU A 218 -10.05 -9.25 -15.46
CA LEU A 218 -9.84 -10.05 -16.68
C LEU A 218 -8.65 -9.54 -17.52
N ALA A 219 -8.36 -8.24 -17.53
CA ALA A 219 -7.22 -7.67 -18.25
C ALA A 219 -5.89 -8.20 -17.68
N ARG A 220 -5.78 -8.31 -16.35
CA ARG A 220 -4.61 -8.92 -15.67
C ARG A 220 -4.31 -10.31 -16.19
N ARG A 221 -5.35 -11.14 -16.35
CA ARG A 221 -5.22 -12.53 -16.83
C ARG A 221 -4.94 -12.59 -18.34
N ALA A 222 -5.64 -11.77 -19.14
CA ALA A 222 -5.51 -11.77 -20.59
C ALA A 222 -4.14 -11.32 -21.10
N TYR A 223 -3.44 -10.46 -20.35
CA TYR A 223 -2.11 -9.93 -20.70
C TYR A 223 -0.99 -10.35 -19.74
N ASN A 224 -1.25 -11.34 -18.87
CA ASN A 224 -0.30 -11.88 -17.89
C ASN A 224 0.42 -10.80 -17.05
N ILE A 225 -0.34 -9.84 -16.52
CA ILE A 225 0.20 -8.69 -15.78
C ILE A 225 0.54 -9.11 -14.34
N THR A 226 1.82 -9.35 -14.09
CA THR A 226 2.37 -9.82 -12.80
C THR A 226 3.05 -8.73 -11.97
N GLY A 227 3.22 -7.52 -12.51
CA GLY A 227 3.83 -6.37 -11.82
C GLY A 227 3.20 -5.05 -12.25
N PHE A 228 3.59 -3.95 -11.60
CA PHE A 228 3.05 -2.61 -11.90
C PHE A 228 4.14 -1.53 -11.88
N PRO A 229 4.18 -0.59 -12.86
CA PRO A 229 3.35 -0.58 -14.06
C PRO A 229 3.78 -1.68 -15.05
N THR A 230 2.82 -2.27 -15.76
CA THR A 230 3.09 -3.00 -17.00
C THR A 230 2.56 -2.16 -18.15
N ILE A 231 3.42 -1.88 -19.13
CA ILE A 231 3.11 -1.03 -20.27
C ILE A 231 3.17 -1.89 -21.52
N ILE A 232 2.13 -1.83 -22.35
CA ILE A 232 1.98 -2.70 -23.53
C ILE A 232 1.67 -1.84 -24.76
N TYR A 233 2.35 -2.13 -25.86
CA TYR A 233 2.11 -1.54 -27.17
C TYR A 233 1.13 -2.40 -27.96
N PHE A 234 0.08 -1.74 -28.43
CA PHE A 234 -0.95 -2.27 -29.31
C PHE A 234 -0.91 -1.53 -30.64
N GLU A 235 -1.16 -2.24 -31.73
CA GLU A 235 -1.15 -1.70 -33.08
C GLU A 235 -2.16 -2.47 -33.91
N ASN A 236 -2.99 -1.79 -34.71
CA ASN A 236 -4.08 -2.43 -35.46
C ASN A 236 -4.98 -3.31 -34.55
N GLY A 237 -5.27 -2.82 -33.35
CA GLY A 237 -6.11 -3.49 -32.35
C GLY A 237 -5.49 -4.72 -31.65
N LYS A 238 -4.24 -5.07 -31.95
CA LYS A 238 -3.55 -6.28 -31.44
C LYS A 238 -2.37 -5.90 -30.55
N LEU A 239 -2.15 -6.66 -29.48
CA LEU A 239 -0.91 -6.60 -28.70
C LEU A 239 0.26 -6.94 -29.63
N LYS A 240 1.31 -6.10 -29.60
CA LYS A 240 2.55 -6.31 -30.36
C LYS A 240 3.74 -6.65 -29.45
N GLN A 241 3.98 -5.83 -28.42
CA GLN A 241 5.09 -6.04 -27.49
C GLN A 241 4.81 -5.39 -26.13
N ILE A 242 5.50 -5.88 -25.10
CA ILE A 242 5.64 -5.17 -23.82
C ILE A 242 6.66 -4.04 -24.02
N TYR A 243 6.44 -2.90 -23.38
CA TYR A 243 7.35 -1.76 -23.41
C TYR A 243 8.47 -1.96 -22.37
N GLU A 244 9.72 -2.06 -22.84
CA GLU A 244 10.94 -2.12 -22.00
C GLU A 244 11.81 -0.86 -22.10
N GLY A 245 11.29 0.23 -22.67
CA GLY A 245 12.01 1.50 -22.80
C GLY A 245 12.16 2.28 -21.48
N ASP A 246 12.90 3.38 -21.52
CA ASP A 246 13.14 4.22 -20.34
C ASP A 246 11.84 4.79 -19.77
N ASN A 247 11.67 4.69 -18.45
CA ASN A 247 10.46 5.13 -17.75
C ASN A 247 10.49 6.66 -17.48
N ASN A 248 10.53 7.44 -18.57
CA ASN A 248 10.48 8.90 -18.62
C ASN A 248 9.78 9.36 -19.92
N LYS A 249 9.56 10.68 -20.09
CA LYS A 249 8.83 11.21 -21.25
C LYS A 249 9.51 10.86 -22.59
N ASP A 250 10.81 11.12 -22.71
CA ASP A 250 11.53 11.00 -23.98
C ASP A 250 11.73 9.53 -24.41
N GLY A 251 11.89 8.59 -23.47
CA GLY A 251 11.91 7.16 -23.74
C GLY A 251 10.58 6.63 -24.30
N ILE A 252 9.46 7.13 -23.76
CA ILE A 252 8.11 6.80 -24.26
C ILE A 252 7.88 7.39 -25.65
N VAL A 253 8.24 8.66 -25.83
CA VAL A 253 8.12 9.38 -27.11
C VAL A 253 8.95 8.70 -28.21
N SER A 254 10.21 8.36 -27.91
CA SER A 254 11.12 7.70 -28.87
C SER A 254 10.58 6.33 -29.30
N PHE A 255 10.08 5.53 -28.34
CA PHE A 255 9.46 4.24 -28.63
C PHE A 255 8.19 4.36 -29.47
N MET A 256 7.34 5.37 -29.25
CA MET A 256 6.11 5.48 -30.04
C MET A 256 6.38 5.96 -31.47
N ARG A 257 7.37 6.83 -31.66
CA ARG A 257 7.84 7.25 -32.99
C ARG A 257 8.51 6.12 -33.77
N ASP A 258 9.33 5.30 -33.10
CA ASP A 258 9.94 4.11 -33.70
C ASP A 258 9.91 2.90 -32.73
N PRO A 259 8.80 2.13 -32.71
CA PRO A 259 8.66 0.95 -31.85
C PRO A 259 9.53 -0.22 -32.32
N THR A 260 10.08 -0.14 -33.54
CA THR A 260 11.09 -1.05 -34.07
C THR A 260 12.50 -0.70 -33.65
N SER A 261 12.81 0.57 -33.35
CA SER A 261 14.12 0.97 -32.82
C SER A 261 14.43 0.31 -31.49
N VAL A 262 13.42 -0.02 -30.67
CA VAL A 262 13.60 -0.71 -29.39
C VAL A 262 13.77 -2.23 -29.55
N LEU A 263 13.28 -2.82 -30.65
CA LEU A 263 13.71 -4.17 -31.07
C LEU A 263 15.19 -4.23 -31.50
N ILE A 264 15.78 -3.07 -31.84
CA ILE A 264 17.18 -2.93 -32.26
C ILE A 264 18.06 -2.39 -31.09
N LYS A 265 17.49 -1.58 -30.20
CA LYS A 265 18.13 -1.03 -28.98
C LYS A 265 17.95 -1.89 -27.74
N LYS A 266 17.73 -3.19 -27.94
CA LYS A 266 18.71 -4.16 -27.45
C LYS A 266 18.99 -5.21 -28.52
N PRO A 267 20.26 -5.54 -28.84
CA PRO A 267 20.54 -6.91 -29.24
C PRO A 267 20.06 -7.78 -28.07
N LYS A 268 19.02 -8.59 -28.29
CA LYS A 268 18.36 -9.45 -27.29
C LYS A 268 19.41 -10.06 -26.35
N ASP A 269 19.54 -9.47 -25.15
CA ASP A 269 20.81 -9.45 -24.37
C ASP A 269 21.57 -10.76 -24.56
N ALA A 270 22.65 -10.72 -25.35
CA ALA A 270 23.22 -11.91 -26.00
C ALA A 270 23.31 -13.06 -24.99
N ASP A 271 22.57 -14.14 -25.30
CA ASP A 271 22.22 -15.18 -24.33
C ASP A 271 23.46 -15.55 -23.53
N TRP A 272 23.44 -15.44 -22.20
CA TRP A 272 24.69 -15.25 -21.45
C TRP A 272 25.67 -16.44 -21.67
N SER A 273 25.11 -17.63 -21.87
CA SER A 273 25.80 -18.87 -22.26
C SER A 273 26.36 -18.92 -23.69
N ALA A 274 26.24 -17.86 -24.48
CA ALA A 274 26.77 -17.73 -25.84
C ALA A 274 27.99 -16.81 -25.93
N ASP A 275 28.40 -16.16 -24.83
CA ASP A 275 29.69 -15.48 -24.76
C ASP A 275 30.81 -16.51 -24.50
N THR A 276 31.46 -16.94 -25.58
CA THR A 276 32.57 -17.92 -25.52
C THR A 276 33.85 -17.39 -24.89
N ASN A 277 33.91 -16.09 -24.57
CA ASN A 277 35.05 -15.45 -23.91
C ASN A 277 34.79 -15.22 -22.41
N SER A 278 33.62 -15.63 -21.91
CA SER A 278 33.24 -15.53 -20.51
C SER A 278 34.02 -16.51 -19.64
N GLU A 279 34.56 -16.03 -18.51
CA GLU A 279 35.13 -16.87 -17.45
C GLU A 279 34.05 -17.49 -16.53
N ILE A 280 32.77 -17.31 -16.87
CA ILE A 280 31.62 -17.89 -16.15
C ILE A 280 31.25 -19.24 -16.77
N VAL A 281 31.19 -20.29 -15.95
CA VAL A 281 30.71 -21.60 -16.41
C VAL A 281 29.19 -21.59 -16.52
N HIS A 282 28.68 -21.71 -17.73
CA HIS A 282 27.24 -21.70 -17.99
C HIS A 282 26.61 -23.09 -17.87
N LEU A 283 25.66 -23.23 -16.94
CA LEU A 283 25.08 -24.51 -16.56
C LEU A 283 23.72 -24.74 -17.23
N THR A 284 23.59 -25.94 -17.82
CA THR A 284 22.33 -26.53 -18.30
C THR A 284 22.00 -27.77 -17.48
N LYS A 285 20.85 -28.39 -17.74
CA LYS A 285 20.46 -29.68 -17.14
C LYS A 285 21.50 -30.79 -17.27
N GLN A 286 22.32 -30.75 -18.32
CA GLN A 286 23.36 -31.75 -18.60
C GLN A 286 24.69 -31.41 -17.91
N SER A 287 25.07 -30.12 -17.85
CA SER A 287 26.37 -29.69 -17.30
C SER A 287 26.35 -29.34 -15.81
N PHE A 288 25.18 -29.12 -15.19
CA PHE A 288 25.05 -28.73 -13.78
C PHE A 288 25.69 -29.74 -12.82
N GLU A 289 25.26 -31.01 -12.85
CA GLU A 289 25.77 -32.05 -11.94
C GLU A 289 27.27 -32.40 -12.15
N PRO A 290 27.81 -32.46 -13.39
CA PRO A 290 29.25 -32.60 -13.62
C PRO A 290 30.07 -31.41 -13.10
N ALA A 291 29.74 -30.18 -13.52
CA ALA A 291 30.53 -28.99 -13.19
C ALA A 291 30.62 -28.70 -11.69
N LEU A 292 29.60 -29.11 -10.91
CA LEU A 292 29.63 -29.02 -9.46
C LEU A 292 30.51 -30.08 -8.78
N LYS A 293 30.86 -31.17 -9.45
CA LYS A 293 31.67 -32.30 -8.92
C LYS A 293 33.12 -32.22 -9.35
N ASP A 294 33.37 -31.76 -10.57
CA ASP A 294 34.72 -31.54 -11.09
C ASP A 294 35.44 -30.43 -10.30
N GLU A 295 34.67 -29.45 -9.79
CA GLU A 295 35.17 -28.33 -9.00
C GLU A 295 34.89 -28.44 -7.50
N LYS A 296 35.88 -28.04 -6.68
CA LYS A 296 35.80 -28.13 -5.21
C LYS A 296 34.95 -27.03 -4.57
N SER A 297 34.78 -25.91 -5.26
CA SER A 297 34.17 -24.68 -4.77
C SER A 297 33.48 -24.02 -5.95
N VAL A 298 32.14 -23.95 -5.93
CA VAL A 298 31.37 -23.34 -7.03
C VAL A 298 30.30 -22.41 -6.48
N LEU A 299 30.26 -21.18 -7.00
CA LEU A 299 29.21 -20.21 -6.72
C LEU A 299 28.29 -20.11 -7.94
N VAL A 300 27.03 -20.50 -7.80
CA VAL A 300 26.05 -20.53 -8.89
C VAL A 300 25.07 -19.37 -8.77
N MET A 301 25.05 -18.50 -9.78
CA MET A 301 24.04 -17.44 -9.95
C MET A 301 22.84 -17.96 -10.74
N PHE A 302 21.72 -18.18 -10.05
CA PHE A 302 20.43 -18.46 -10.64
C PHE A 302 19.79 -17.13 -11.09
N TYR A 303 19.64 -16.96 -12.41
CA TYR A 303 19.21 -15.70 -13.02
C TYR A 303 18.03 -15.87 -13.97
N ALA A 304 17.44 -14.74 -14.36
CA ALA A 304 16.42 -14.67 -15.40
C ALA A 304 16.79 -13.58 -16.43
N PRO A 305 16.74 -13.84 -17.76
CA PRO A 305 17.16 -12.90 -18.80
C PRO A 305 16.39 -11.56 -18.84
N TRP A 306 15.24 -11.46 -18.19
CA TRP A 306 14.45 -10.22 -18.06
C TRP A 306 14.68 -9.48 -16.72
N CYS A 307 15.31 -10.10 -15.72
CA CYS A 307 15.42 -9.49 -14.39
C CYS A 307 16.45 -8.36 -14.34
N GLY A 308 16.01 -7.13 -14.12
CA GLY A 308 16.89 -5.95 -14.01
C GLY A 308 17.92 -6.01 -12.87
N HIS A 309 17.69 -6.80 -11.81
CA HIS A 309 18.73 -7.05 -10.79
C HIS A 309 19.80 -8.02 -11.28
N CYS A 310 19.45 -9.01 -12.11
CA CYS A 310 20.42 -9.89 -12.77
C CYS A 310 21.27 -9.09 -13.77
N LYS A 311 20.65 -8.23 -14.59
CA LYS A 311 21.37 -7.39 -15.58
C LYS A 311 22.38 -6.44 -14.94
N ARG A 312 22.12 -5.95 -13.72
CA ARG A 312 23.07 -5.14 -12.94
C ARG A 312 24.18 -5.97 -12.27
N MET A 313 23.89 -7.20 -11.87
CA MET A 313 24.87 -8.08 -11.20
C MET A 313 25.78 -8.80 -12.19
N LYS A 314 25.33 -9.08 -13.42
CA LYS A 314 26.09 -9.72 -14.50
C LYS A 314 27.54 -9.16 -14.63
N PRO A 315 27.76 -7.85 -14.88
CA PRO A 315 29.12 -7.32 -15.08
C PRO A 315 30.01 -7.42 -13.83
N GLU A 316 29.45 -7.32 -12.62
CA GLU A 316 30.20 -7.52 -11.37
C GLU A 316 30.59 -9.00 -11.18
N TYR A 317 29.73 -9.92 -11.60
CA TYR A 317 29.98 -11.37 -11.57
C TYR A 317 31.06 -11.78 -12.58
N GLU A 318 31.00 -11.24 -13.80
CA GLU A 318 32.00 -11.45 -14.85
C GLU A 318 33.36 -10.85 -14.46
N LYS A 319 33.38 -9.62 -13.92
CA LYS A 319 34.59 -9.00 -13.35
C LYS A 319 35.18 -9.88 -12.25
N ALA A 320 34.36 -10.41 -11.34
CA ALA A 320 34.82 -11.27 -10.25
C ALA A 320 35.50 -12.56 -10.75
N ALA A 321 35.01 -13.18 -11.84
CA ALA A 321 35.62 -14.38 -12.41
C ALA A 321 36.99 -14.09 -13.05
N VAL A 322 37.09 -12.98 -13.80
CA VAL A 322 38.37 -12.51 -14.35
C VAL A 322 39.36 -12.20 -13.23
N ASP A 323 38.92 -11.49 -12.18
CA ASP A 323 39.73 -11.20 -11.00
C ASP A 323 40.18 -12.47 -10.28
N MET A 324 39.31 -13.48 -10.12
CA MET A 324 39.66 -14.77 -9.50
C MET A 324 40.73 -15.50 -10.30
N LYS A 325 40.59 -15.58 -11.63
CA LYS A 325 41.56 -16.21 -12.52
C LYS A 325 42.91 -15.49 -12.49
N GLN A 326 42.92 -14.16 -12.56
CA GLN A 326 44.15 -13.35 -12.47
C GLN A 326 44.85 -13.48 -11.12
N LYS A 327 44.08 -13.63 -10.03
CA LYS A 327 44.60 -13.74 -8.65
C LYS A 327 44.81 -15.19 -8.20
N ASN A 328 44.63 -16.15 -9.11
CA ASN A 328 44.71 -17.61 -8.89
C ASN A 328 43.92 -18.10 -7.66
N ILE A 329 42.70 -17.57 -7.50
CA ILE A 329 41.79 -17.90 -6.39
C ILE A 329 41.04 -19.21 -6.73
N PRO A 330 41.00 -20.20 -5.83
CA PRO A 330 40.40 -21.50 -6.12
C PRO A 330 38.87 -21.44 -6.21
N GLY A 331 38.31 -22.24 -7.12
CA GLY A 331 36.87 -22.36 -7.35
C GLY A 331 36.36 -21.53 -8.53
N VAL A 332 35.10 -21.76 -8.88
CA VAL A 332 34.49 -21.30 -10.13
C VAL A 332 33.23 -20.49 -9.89
N LEU A 333 33.05 -19.43 -10.68
CA LEU A 333 31.77 -18.73 -10.80
C LEU A 333 30.98 -19.32 -11.96
N ALA A 334 29.74 -19.72 -11.68
CA ALA A 334 28.84 -20.35 -12.63
C ALA A 334 27.48 -19.63 -12.69
N ALA A 335 26.76 -19.79 -13.80
CA ALA A 335 25.46 -19.15 -14.00
C ALA A 335 24.45 -20.09 -14.69
N LEU A 336 23.22 -20.11 -14.18
CA LEU A 336 22.12 -20.93 -14.67
C LEU A 336 20.87 -20.08 -14.94
N ASP A 337 20.32 -20.19 -16.15
CA ASP A 337 19.07 -19.54 -16.53
C ASP A 337 17.90 -20.33 -15.94
N ALA A 338 17.39 -19.85 -14.80
CA ALA A 338 16.29 -20.47 -14.07
C ALA A 338 14.94 -20.38 -14.82
N THR A 339 14.86 -19.62 -15.92
CA THR A 339 13.66 -19.57 -16.78
C THR A 339 13.65 -20.68 -17.83
N LYS A 340 14.82 -21.22 -18.17
CA LYS A 340 14.98 -22.46 -18.97
C LYS A 340 15.00 -23.69 -18.07
N GLU A 341 15.81 -23.66 -17.01
CA GLU A 341 16.12 -24.79 -16.14
C GLU A 341 15.32 -24.78 -14.84
N SER A 342 14.00 -24.58 -14.97
CA SER A 342 13.07 -24.36 -13.85
C SER A 342 13.07 -25.49 -12.81
N ALA A 343 13.21 -26.74 -13.23
CA ALA A 343 13.26 -27.89 -12.32
C ALA A 343 14.48 -27.85 -11.36
N ILE A 344 15.62 -27.32 -11.81
CA ILE A 344 16.82 -27.16 -10.97
C ILE A 344 16.62 -25.96 -10.04
N ALA A 345 16.04 -24.87 -10.54
CA ALA A 345 15.67 -23.72 -9.71
C ALA A 345 14.68 -24.10 -8.58
N GLU A 346 13.70 -24.96 -8.86
CA GLU A 346 12.75 -25.50 -7.89
C GLU A 346 13.43 -26.45 -6.88
N GLN A 347 14.27 -27.38 -7.36
CA GLN A 347 15.05 -28.31 -6.53
C GLN A 347 15.88 -27.60 -5.44
N TYR A 348 16.47 -26.44 -5.76
CA TYR A 348 17.24 -25.64 -4.80
C TYR A 348 16.42 -24.49 -4.16
N GLY A 349 15.10 -24.45 -4.35
CA GLY A 349 14.19 -23.53 -3.66
C GLY A 349 14.34 -22.05 -4.05
N VAL A 350 14.69 -21.75 -5.31
CA VAL A 350 14.86 -20.39 -5.82
C VAL A 350 13.51 -19.67 -5.95
N LYS A 351 13.31 -18.63 -5.14
CA LYS A 351 12.04 -17.86 -5.04
C LYS A 351 12.10 -16.48 -5.69
N GLY A 352 13.22 -16.09 -6.29
CA GLY A 352 13.43 -14.79 -6.90
C GLY A 352 14.79 -14.69 -7.59
N TYR A 353 15.07 -13.56 -8.26
CA TYR A 353 16.26 -13.43 -9.10
C TYR A 353 17.01 -12.09 -8.88
N PRO A 354 18.35 -12.07 -8.80
CA PRO A 354 19.22 -13.24 -8.71
C PRO A 354 19.14 -13.89 -7.32
N THR A 355 19.26 -15.22 -7.29
CA THR A 355 19.63 -15.98 -6.09
C THR A 355 20.99 -16.61 -6.36
N VAL A 356 21.91 -16.51 -5.41
CA VAL A 356 23.25 -17.09 -5.54
C VAL A 356 23.42 -18.17 -4.48
N LYS A 357 23.93 -19.33 -4.87
CA LYS A 357 24.06 -20.53 -4.03
C LYS A 357 25.47 -21.08 -4.10
N TYR A 358 26.02 -21.45 -2.95
CA TYR A 358 27.36 -21.99 -2.84
C TYR A 358 27.37 -23.52 -2.71
N PHE A 359 28.30 -24.15 -3.41
CA PHE A 359 28.45 -25.60 -3.52
C PHE A 359 29.90 -26.00 -3.26
N VAL A 360 30.09 -27.14 -2.61
CA VAL A 360 31.39 -27.75 -2.32
C VAL A 360 31.33 -29.25 -2.64
N ASN A 361 32.17 -29.72 -3.55
CA ASN A 361 32.24 -31.13 -4.00
C ASN A 361 30.85 -31.71 -4.35
N GLY A 362 30.12 -31.05 -5.25
CA GLY A 362 28.76 -31.43 -5.68
C GLY A 362 27.64 -31.05 -4.70
N GLN A 363 27.94 -30.71 -3.45
CA GLN A 363 26.93 -30.51 -2.41
C GLN A 363 26.63 -29.02 -2.22
N PHE A 364 25.35 -28.64 -2.33
CA PHE A 364 24.86 -27.35 -1.86
C PHE A 364 25.19 -27.16 -0.37
N LYS A 365 25.57 -25.94 0.01
CA LYS A 365 25.85 -25.56 1.40
C LYS A 365 24.87 -24.50 1.89
N PHE A 366 24.88 -23.31 1.29
CA PHE A 366 24.08 -22.17 1.74
C PHE A 366 23.86 -21.14 0.61
N ASP A 367 22.92 -20.23 0.84
CA ASP A 367 22.64 -19.09 -0.05
C ASP A 367 23.59 -17.92 0.28
N VAL A 368 24.06 -17.22 -0.75
CA VAL A 368 25.03 -16.11 -0.60
C VAL A 368 24.40 -14.81 -1.10
N ASN A 369 24.63 -13.72 -0.38
CA ASN A 369 24.09 -12.39 -0.72
C ASN A 369 25.21 -11.34 -0.93
N VAL A 370 26.22 -11.70 -1.72
CA VAL A 370 27.20 -10.75 -2.29
C VAL A 370 26.80 -10.39 -3.72
N ARG A 371 27.10 -9.17 -4.17
CA ARG A 371 26.70 -8.66 -5.50
C ARG A 371 27.76 -7.81 -6.20
N ASP A 372 28.66 -7.22 -5.43
CA ASP A 372 29.78 -6.40 -5.93
C ASP A 372 31.01 -7.29 -6.15
N ALA A 373 31.77 -7.08 -7.22
CA ALA A 373 32.82 -7.98 -7.67
C ALA A 373 33.86 -8.28 -6.59
N ASP A 374 34.32 -7.24 -5.88
CA ASP A 374 35.38 -7.35 -4.90
C ASP A 374 34.95 -8.21 -3.68
N LYS A 375 33.64 -8.23 -3.36
CA LYS A 375 33.04 -9.07 -2.30
C LYS A 375 32.79 -10.50 -2.74
N ILE A 376 32.54 -10.74 -4.03
CA ILE A 376 32.50 -12.09 -4.60
C ILE A 376 33.91 -12.69 -4.56
N VAL A 377 34.92 -11.90 -4.95
CA VAL A 377 36.35 -12.25 -4.88
C VAL A 377 36.82 -12.48 -3.43
N GLU A 378 36.36 -11.69 -2.47
CA GLU A 378 36.62 -11.88 -1.04
C GLU A 378 35.98 -13.17 -0.52
N PHE A 379 34.69 -13.39 -0.80
CA PHE A 379 33.96 -14.60 -0.41
C PHE A 379 34.64 -15.87 -0.96
N MET A 380 35.05 -15.90 -2.24
CA MET A 380 35.65 -17.10 -2.84
C MET A 380 37.05 -17.44 -2.32
N LYS A 381 37.75 -16.51 -1.63
CA LYS A 381 39.02 -16.82 -0.95
C LYS A 381 38.82 -17.58 0.37
N ASP A 382 37.73 -17.31 1.07
CA ASP A 382 37.45 -17.86 2.40
C ASP A 382 35.94 -18.14 2.54
N PRO A 383 35.41 -19.18 1.85
CA PRO A 383 33.96 -19.36 1.67
C PRO A 383 33.27 -19.85 2.95
N LYS A 384 32.96 -18.91 3.83
CA LYS A 384 32.25 -19.16 5.09
C LYS A 384 30.74 -19.03 4.89
N GLU A 385 30.00 -19.87 5.59
CA GLU A 385 28.55 -19.69 5.73
C GLU A 385 28.32 -18.31 6.36
N PRO A 386 27.55 -17.41 5.73
CA PRO A 386 27.17 -16.16 6.38
C PRO A 386 26.46 -16.52 7.67
N PRO A 387 26.77 -15.86 8.82
CA PRO A 387 26.21 -16.25 10.10
C PRO A 387 24.69 -16.34 9.99
N PRO A 388 24.06 -17.43 10.46
CA PRO A 388 22.64 -17.68 10.23
C PRO A 388 21.85 -16.45 10.66
N PRO A 389 20.83 -16.03 9.88
CA PRO A 389 20.08 -14.82 10.17
C PRO A 389 19.62 -14.90 11.64
N PRO A 390 19.89 -13.87 12.45
CA PRO A 390 19.77 -13.97 13.90
C PRO A 390 18.38 -14.51 14.25
N PRO A 391 18.28 -15.51 15.17
CA PRO A 391 17.02 -16.14 15.49
C PRO A 391 15.99 -15.06 15.81
N PRO A 392 14.73 -15.18 15.32
CA PRO A 392 13.75 -14.10 15.39
C PRO A 392 13.77 -13.43 16.76
N GLU A 393 14.15 -12.16 16.81
CA GLU A 393 14.33 -11.44 18.07
C GLU A 393 13.05 -11.58 18.89
N LYS A 394 13.19 -12.04 20.14
CA LYS A 394 12.06 -12.18 21.07
C LYS A 394 11.22 -10.92 21.03
N ASN A 395 9.89 -11.06 21.06
CA ASN A 395 9.04 -9.88 21.11
C ASN A 395 9.43 -9.06 22.35
N TRP A 396 9.44 -7.74 22.25
CA TRP A 396 9.86 -6.88 23.37
C TRP A 396 8.91 -7.03 24.59
N GLU A 397 7.68 -7.50 24.37
CA GLU A 397 6.72 -7.90 25.40
C GLU A 397 7.09 -9.21 26.14
N GLU A 398 8.00 -10.03 25.59
CA GLU A 398 8.45 -11.33 26.11
C GLU A 398 9.82 -11.25 26.82
N GLU A 399 10.29 -10.03 27.14
CA GLU A 399 11.55 -9.81 27.85
C GLU A 399 11.33 -9.61 29.36
N GLU A 400 12.06 -10.38 30.18
CA GLU A 400 11.86 -10.45 31.62
C GLU A 400 12.37 -9.22 32.40
N ASP A 401 13.24 -8.39 31.79
CA ASP A 401 13.72 -7.13 32.38
C ASP A 401 13.23 -5.89 31.61
N THR A 402 11.92 -5.67 31.64
CA THR A 402 11.31 -4.42 31.14
C THR A 402 10.18 -3.94 32.05
N GLU A 403 10.17 -2.64 32.29
CA GLU A 403 9.13 -1.93 33.06
C GLU A 403 8.25 -1.08 32.10
N VAL A 404 8.41 -1.29 30.79
CA VAL A 404 7.63 -0.64 29.73
C VAL A 404 6.29 -1.34 29.58
N VAL A 405 5.19 -0.59 29.64
CA VAL A 405 3.84 -1.15 29.47
C VAL A 405 3.50 -1.34 28.00
N PHE A 406 3.32 -2.58 27.56
CA PHE A 406 2.89 -2.88 26.18
C PHE A 406 1.39 -2.62 26.03
N LEU A 407 1.05 -1.75 25.08
CA LEU A 407 -0.32 -1.34 24.81
C LEU A 407 -0.81 -1.93 23.48
N LYS A 408 -2.06 -2.36 23.50
CA LYS A 408 -2.74 -3.08 22.41
C LYS A 408 -4.01 -2.35 22.00
N ASP A 409 -4.55 -2.66 20.82
CA ASP A 409 -5.72 -2.00 20.24
C ASP A 409 -6.94 -1.97 21.21
N ASP A 410 -7.08 -2.99 22.07
CA ASP A 410 -8.13 -3.09 23.10
C ASP A 410 -7.84 -2.30 24.40
N ASN A 411 -6.59 -2.30 24.85
CA ASN A 411 -6.20 -1.84 26.19
C ASN A 411 -5.62 -0.41 26.22
N PHE A 412 -5.15 0.12 25.08
CA PHE A 412 -4.48 1.42 24.98
C PHE A 412 -5.34 2.54 25.58
N SER A 413 -6.58 2.65 25.10
CA SER A 413 -7.52 3.68 25.54
C SER A 413 -8.00 3.51 26.98
N THR A 414 -7.98 2.30 27.54
CA THR A 414 -8.40 2.09 28.94
C THR A 414 -7.25 2.36 29.90
N THR A 415 -6.02 2.01 29.52
CA THR A 415 -4.81 2.20 30.34
C THR A 415 -4.35 3.65 30.38
N LEU A 416 -4.30 4.35 29.25
CA LEU A 416 -3.87 5.77 29.23
C LEU A 416 -4.83 6.72 29.96
N LYS A 417 -6.11 6.34 30.13
CA LYS A 417 -7.08 7.10 30.96
C LYS A 417 -6.76 7.04 32.46
N ARG A 418 -6.02 6.01 32.92
CA ARG A 418 -5.67 5.81 34.34
C ARG A 418 -4.35 6.47 34.76
N LYS A 419 -3.58 7.04 33.82
CA LYS A 419 -2.24 7.57 34.07
C LYS A 419 -2.20 9.08 33.82
N LYS A 420 -1.58 9.82 34.76
CA LYS A 420 -1.45 11.29 34.72
C LYS A 420 -0.53 11.72 33.58
N HIS A 421 0.53 10.95 33.35
CA HIS A 421 1.49 11.14 32.26
C HIS A 421 1.86 9.78 31.68
N ALA A 422 1.95 9.71 30.36
CA ALA A 422 2.41 8.53 29.64
C ALA A 422 3.21 8.95 28.41
N LEU A 423 4.41 8.41 28.24
CA LEU A 423 5.16 8.53 26.99
C LEU A 423 5.08 7.20 26.24
N VAL A 424 4.52 7.22 25.03
CA VAL A 424 4.30 6.02 24.22
C VAL A 424 5.25 5.98 23.02
N MET A 425 6.02 4.90 22.90
CA MET A 425 6.88 4.56 21.78
C MET A 425 6.13 3.65 20.79
N PHE A 426 5.74 4.21 19.65
CA PHE A 426 5.19 3.46 18.53
C PHE A 426 6.35 2.94 17.67
N TYR A 427 6.48 1.61 17.56
CA TYR A 427 7.66 0.95 17.00
C TYR A 427 7.29 -0.16 16.00
N ALA A 428 8.30 -0.70 15.32
CA ALA A 428 8.23 -1.95 14.58
C ALA A 428 9.50 -2.79 14.88
N PRO A 429 9.41 -4.11 15.14
CA PRO A 429 10.55 -4.92 15.56
C PRO A 429 11.75 -4.86 14.61
N TRP A 430 11.50 -4.81 13.30
CA TRP A 430 12.55 -4.75 12.27
C TRP A 430 13.24 -3.37 12.15
N CYS A 431 12.75 -2.32 12.81
CA CYS A 431 13.30 -0.97 12.65
C CYS A 431 14.57 -0.75 13.51
N GLY A 432 15.71 -0.55 12.86
CA GLY A 432 17.01 -0.31 13.54
C GLY A 432 16.99 0.86 14.54
N HIS A 433 16.29 1.96 14.23
CA HIS A 433 16.12 3.09 15.16
C HIS A 433 15.25 2.77 16.38
N CYS A 434 14.37 1.77 16.28
CA CYS A 434 13.63 1.26 17.44
C CYS A 434 14.55 0.42 18.32
N LYS A 435 15.30 -0.52 17.71
CA LYS A 435 16.29 -1.35 18.41
C LYS A 435 17.33 -0.52 19.18
N SER A 436 17.83 0.56 18.58
CA SER A 436 18.80 1.45 19.23
C SER A 436 18.21 2.29 20.38
N THR A 437 16.90 2.52 20.40
CA THR A 437 16.23 3.36 21.42
C THR A 437 15.61 2.53 22.55
N LYS A 438 15.23 1.28 22.27
CA LYS A 438 14.69 0.31 23.22
C LYS A 438 15.43 0.21 24.56
N PRO A 439 16.78 0.05 24.64
CA PRO A 439 17.47 -0.06 25.93
C PRO A 439 17.40 1.22 26.76
N GLU A 440 17.49 2.39 26.11
CA GLU A 440 17.34 3.72 26.74
C GLU A 440 15.93 3.90 27.32
N PHE A 441 14.92 3.41 26.58
CA PHE A 441 13.52 3.49 26.96
C PHE A 441 13.16 2.51 28.09
N ASN A 442 13.67 1.27 28.06
CA ASN A 442 13.58 0.32 29.19
C ASN A 442 14.20 0.92 30.47
N ALA A 443 15.41 1.50 30.36
CA ALA A 443 16.10 2.07 31.50
C ALA A 443 15.39 3.31 32.07
N ALA A 444 14.78 4.15 31.21
CA ALA A 444 13.93 5.26 31.65
C ALA A 444 12.63 4.79 32.32
N ALA A 445 12.01 3.72 31.82
CA ALA A 445 10.82 3.13 32.45
C ALA A 445 11.15 2.60 33.85
N LYS A 446 12.26 1.86 33.97
CA LYS A 446 12.77 1.28 35.22
C LYS A 446 13.20 2.33 36.25
N ALA A 447 13.57 3.54 35.81
CA ALA A 447 13.86 4.68 36.68
C ALA A 447 12.62 5.50 37.11
N LEU A 448 11.47 5.32 36.46
CA LEU A 448 10.24 6.09 36.72
C LEU A 448 9.10 5.25 37.34
N LYS A 449 9.30 3.94 37.49
CA LYS A 449 8.25 2.98 37.86
C LYS A 449 7.58 3.24 39.21
N ASP A 450 8.32 3.80 40.17
CA ASP A 450 7.82 4.02 41.53
C ASP A 450 6.79 5.17 41.60
N ASP A 451 6.83 6.12 40.66
CA ASP A 451 5.73 7.08 40.48
C ASP A 451 4.61 6.45 39.65
N SER A 452 3.67 5.80 40.35
CA SER A 452 2.48 5.17 39.78
C SER A 452 1.60 6.10 38.92
N ARG A 453 1.80 7.43 38.94
CA ARG A 453 1.12 8.40 38.07
C ARG A 453 1.69 8.42 36.65
N LEU A 454 2.94 7.98 36.47
CA LEU A 454 3.69 7.93 35.22
C LEU A 454 3.60 6.53 34.57
N ILE A 455 3.89 6.44 33.27
CA ILE A 455 4.39 5.25 32.57
C ILE A 455 5.26 5.65 31.37
N LEU A 456 6.20 4.78 31.02
CA LEU A 456 6.63 4.60 29.63
C LEU A 456 5.93 3.37 29.06
N ALA A 457 5.53 3.44 27.80
CA ALA A 457 4.73 2.41 27.14
C ALA A 457 5.17 2.21 25.69
N ALA A 458 4.91 1.02 25.14
CA ALA A 458 5.27 0.68 23.76
C ALA A 458 4.09 0.07 23.01
N VAL A 459 4.05 0.28 21.69
CA VAL A 459 3.05 -0.27 20.77
C VAL A 459 3.76 -0.83 19.54
N ASP A 460 3.53 -2.11 19.25
CA ASP A 460 4.03 -2.76 18.04
C ASP A 460 3.09 -2.50 16.87
N CYS A 461 3.46 -1.56 16.00
CA CYS A 461 2.66 -1.20 14.83
C CYS A 461 2.69 -2.23 13.71
N THR A 462 3.39 -3.36 13.85
CA THR A 462 3.24 -4.52 12.95
C THR A 462 2.09 -5.44 13.36
N ARG A 463 1.54 -5.25 14.58
CA ARG A 463 0.44 -6.03 15.16
C ARG A 463 -0.77 -5.14 15.44
N GLU A 464 -0.58 -4.10 16.24
CA GLU A 464 -1.58 -3.15 16.74
C GLU A 464 -1.81 -2.02 15.71
N THR A 465 -2.24 -2.44 14.52
CA THR A 465 -2.29 -1.57 13.33
C THR A 465 -3.37 -0.49 13.43
N ALA A 466 -4.45 -0.72 14.20
CA ALA A 466 -5.54 0.25 14.31
C ALA A 466 -5.13 1.47 15.15
N VAL A 467 -4.53 1.27 16.32
CA VAL A 467 -4.08 2.36 17.20
C VAL A 467 -2.92 3.13 16.58
N CYS A 468 -1.98 2.47 15.89
CA CYS A 468 -0.91 3.18 15.17
C CYS A 468 -1.45 4.04 14.02
N SER A 469 -2.48 3.56 13.30
CA SER A 469 -3.18 4.36 12.29
C SER A 469 -3.93 5.54 12.93
N GLN A 470 -4.69 5.30 14.00
CA GLN A 470 -5.47 6.30 14.75
C GLN A 470 -4.58 7.41 15.32
N HIS A 471 -3.38 7.08 15.80
CA HIS A 471 -2.45 8.05 16.38
C HIS A 471 -1.53 8.72 15.35
N GLU A 472 -1.68 8.39 14.05
CA GLU A 472 -0.95 8.95 12.91
C GLU A 472 0.55 8.65 12.97
N VAL A 473 0.90 7.38 13.12
CA VAL A 473 2.29 6.90 13.08
C VAL A 473 2.73 6.74 11.62
N ARG A 474 3.58 7.64 11.14
CA ARG A 474 4.06 7.65 9.73
C ARG A 474 5.50 7.12 9.56
N GLY A 475 6.14 6.72 10.66
CA GLY A 475 7.51 6.20 10.69
C GLY A 475 7.90 5.74 12.09
N TYR A 476 9.05 5.08 12.23
CA TYR A 476 9.44 4.42 13.47
C TYR A 476 10.87 4.78 13.94
N PRO A 477 11.11 4.94 15.26
CA PRO A 477 10.11 5.07 16.32
C PRO A 477 9.45 6.46 16.27
N THR A 478 8.14 6.50 16.52
CA THR A 478 7.38 7.73 16.78
C THR A 478 7.05 7.78 18.26
N PHE A 479 7.31 8.90 18.94
CA PHE A 479 6.99 9.07 20.35
C PHE A 479 5.86 10.08 20.53
N LYS A 480 4.77 9.68 21.20
CA LYS A 480 3.66 10.60 21.55
C LYS A 480 3.38 10.53 23.05
N TYR A 481 3.32 11.69 23.67
CA TYR A 481 2.99 11.91 25.07
C TYR A 481 1.48 12.08 25.24
N PHE A 482 0.96 11.55 26.35
CA PHE A 482 -0.43 11.61 26.75
C PHE A 482 -0.56 12.01 28.22
N SER A 483 -1.56 12.84 28.52
CA SER A 483 -2.06 13.04 29.89
C SER A 483 -3.52 12.64 29.98
N TYR A 484 -3.84 11.62 30.81
CA TYR A 484 -5.17 11.03 30.95
C TYR A 484 -5.86 10.70 29.60
N LEU A 485 -5.09 10.23 28.62
CA LEU A 485 -5.42 10.08 27.18
C LEU A 485 -5.78 11.40 26.43
N LYS A 486 -6.16 12.48 27.12
CA LYS A 486 -6.70 13.72 26.52
C LYS A 486 -5.64 14.58 25.81
N THR A 487 -4.49 14.82 26.45
CA THR A 487 -3.47 15.75 25.93
C THR A 487 -2.45 15.01 25.08
N LYS A 488 -2.66 14.93 23.76
CA LYS A 488 -1.70 14.38 22.77
C LYS A 488 -0.65 15.44 22.42
N GLN A 489 0.63 15.18 22.69
CA GLN A 489 1.76 15.98 22.18
C GLN A 489 2.80 15.04 21.55
N GLU A 490 3.48 15.46 20.49
CA GLU A 490 4.60 14.70 19.92
C GLU A 490 5.89 14.98 20.69
N TYR A 491 6.64 13.93 21.00
CA TYR A 491 7.91 14.04 21.71
C TYR A 491 9.06 14.11 20.70
N ASN A 492 9.67 15.29 20.62
CA ASN A 492 10.78 15.62 19.73
C ASN A 492 12.09 15.86 20.50
N GLY A 493 12.18 15.35 21.73
CA GLY A 493 13.41 15.39 22.53
C GLY A 493 14.44 14.35 22.10
N GLY A 494 15.57 14.30 22.82
CA GLY A 494 16.59 13.27 22.61
C GLY A 494 16.08 11.86 22.93
N ARG A 495 16.87 10.85 22.56
CA ARG A 495 16.49 9.43 22.66
C ARG A 495 17.33 8.66 23.68
N LYS A 496 17.95 9.36 24.63
CA LYS A 496 18.66 8.78 25.77
C LYS A 496 17.78 8.69 27.01
N ARG A 497 18.14 7.78 27.91
CA ARG A 497 17.48 7.56 29.21
C ARG A 497 17.17 8.88 29.94
N GLU A 498 18.16 9.77 30.00
CA GLU A 498 18.10 11.06 30.69
C GLU A 498 17.07 12.01 30.06
N ASP A 499 16.96 12.04 28.73
CA ASP A 499 16.00 12.89 28.00
C ASP A 499 14.56 12.52 28.37
N PHE A 500 14.26 11.21 28.34
CA PHE A 500 12.94 10.67 28.66
C PHE A 500 12.55 10.94 30.13
N ILE A 501 13.49 10.77 31.07
CA ILE A 501 13.29 11.06 32.50
C ILE A 501 13.04 12.55 32.71
N ALA A 502 13.89 13.43 32.15
CA ALA A 502 13.76 14.88 32.30
C ALA A 502 12.43 15.40 31.74
N PHE A 503 11.99 14.87 30.59
CA PHE A 503 10.69 15.21 30.00
C PHE A 503 9.51 14.77 30.86
N MET A 504 9.52 13.54 31.37
CA MET A 504 8.43 13.02 32.21
C MET A 504 8.34 13.73 33.56
N ASN A 505 9.46 14.04 34.20
CA ASN A 505 9.50 14.80 35.46
C ASN A 505 8.98 16.23 35.25
N LYS A 506 9.47 16.93 34.22
CA LYS A 506 8.98 18.29 33.87
C LYS A 506 7.48 18.31 33.57
N ALA A 507 6.96 17.29 32.89
CA ALA A 507 5.51 17.14 32.65
C ALA A 507 4.72 16.96 33.97
N ASN A 508 5.31 16.25 34.95
CA ASN A 508 4.73 16.00 36.26
C ASN A 508 4.62 17.28 37.11
N GLU A 509 5.71 18.07 37.15
CA GLU A 509 5.83 19.35 37.86
C GLU A 509 4.93 20.43 37.26
N SER A 510 4.87 20.54 35.93
CA SER A 510 4.10 21.58 35.20
C SER A 510 2.58 21.54 35.46
N ALA A 511 2.08 20.52 36.16
CA ALA A 511 0.67 20.33 36.51
C ALA A 511 0.35 20.64 37.98
N VAL A 512 1.31 21.12 38.79
CA VAL A 512 1.07 21.54 40.18
C VAL A 512 0.69 23.03 40.20
N PRO A 513 -0.51 23.40 40.70
CA PRO A 513 -0.85 24.81 40.86
C PRO A 513 0.01 25.44 41.96
N LYS A 514 0.66 26.57 41.68
CA LYS A 514 1.38 27.35 42.70
C LYS A 514 0.37 27.80 43.76
N SER A 515 0.53 27.32 44.98
CA SER A 515 -0.19 27.87 46.14
C SER A 515 0.22 29.33 46.35
N LYS A 516 -0.74 30.17 46.74
CA LYS A 516 -0.44 31.54 47.14
C LYS A 516 0.40 31.52 48.43
N SER A 517 1.48 32.28 48.47
CA SER A 517 2.07 32.72 49.73
C SER A 517 1.05 33.56 50.50
N ALA A 518 0.95 33.37 51.81
CA ALA A 518 0.18 34.26 52.66
C ALA A 518 0.99 35.53 52.92
N GLU A 519 0.42 36.69 52.60
CA GLU A 519 0.86 37.96 53.19
C GLU A 519 0.16 38.08 54.55
N GLN A 520 0.94 38.25 55.61
CA GLN A 520 0.41 38.50 56.95
C GLN A 520 0.11 39.99 57.07
N HIS A 521 -1.14 40.35 57.39
CA HIS A 521 -1.42 41.67 57.96
C HIS A 521 -0.90 41.67 59.41
N GLU A 522 0.04 42.57 59.68
CA GLU A 522 0.41 43.01 61.01
C GLU A 522 0.22 44.53 61.03
N GLU A 523 -0.80 45.00 61.74
CA GLU A 523 -1.12 46.42 61.93
C GLU A 523 -1.14 46.73 63.43
N LEU A 524 -0.79 47.97 63.77
CA LEU A 524 -0.66 48.53 65.12
C LEU A 524 -1.95 49.20 65.59
#